data_AF-A0A914VR40-F1
#
_entry.id   AF-A0A914VR40-F1
#
_cell.length_a   1.000
_cell.length_b   1.000
_cell.length_c   1.000
_cell.angle_alpha   90.00
_cell.angle_beta   90.00
_cell.angle_gamma   90.00
#
_symmetry.space_group_name_H-M   'P 1'
#
loop_
_entity.id
_entity.type
_entity.pdbx_description
1 polymer ?
#
loop_
_entity_poly.entity_id
_entity_poly.type
_entity_poly.pdbx_seq_one_letter_code
_entity_poly.pdbx_strand_id
1 'polypeptide(L)'
;MVLEHMLSMLTYLSPAKNDDFVDRLHYFWTSNFLLAMMVLVSWKSFGSHPLECMFPKPFPHSWEQTLLMPDEVNRQYEPVLLD
;
A
#
# COMPACT_ATOMS: atom_id res chain seq x y z
N MET A 1 -0.57 13.84 -27.68
CA MET A 1 0.40 13.13 -26.82
C MET A 1 -0.32 12.16 -25.91
N VAL A 2 -0.99 12.61 -24.84
CA VAL A 2 -1.69 11.71 -23.89
C VAL A 2 -2.88 10.98 -24.52
N LEU A 3 -3.69 11.66 -25.34
CA LEU A 3 -4.89 11.07 -25.95
C LEU A 3 -4.56 9.87 -26.86
N GLU A 4 -3.51 9.96 -27.68
CA GLU A 4 -3.05 8.86 -28.54
C GLU A 4 -2.63 7.62 -27.72
N HIS A 5 -1.94 7.83 -26.60
CA HIS A 5 -1.56 6.73 -25.71
C HIS A 5 -2.78 6.09 -25.02
N MET A 6 -3.78 6.89 -24.65
CA MET A 6 -5.03 6.38 -24.07
C MET A 6 -5.82 5.55 -25.10
N LEU A 7 -5.90 6.04 -26.34
CA LEU A 7 -6.55 5.33 -27.45
C LEU A 7 -5.79 4.04 -27.83
N SER A 8 -4.46 4.06 -27.80
CA SER A 8 -3.63 2.86 -28.03
C SER A 8 -3.72 1.83 -26.90
N MET A 9 -4.10 2.24 -25.68
CA MET A 9 -4.36 1.30 -24.59
C MET A 9 -5.75 0.67 -24.74
N LEU A 10 -6.73 1.41 -25.27
CA LEU A 10 -8.06 0.89 -25.59
C LEU A 10 -8.03 -0.19 -26.69
N THR A 11 -7.06 -0.14 -27.62
CA THR A 11 -6.91 -1.18 -28.64
C THR A 11 -6.48 -2.53 -28.08
N TYR A 12 -5.90 -2.59 -26.87
CA TYR A 12 -5.63 -3.87 -26.18
C TYR A 12 -6.91 -4.59 -25.73
N LEU A 13 -8.04 -3.90 -25.64
CA LEU A 13 -9.34 -4.52 -25.36
C LEU A 13 -10.01 -5.07 -26.62
N SER A 14 -9.48 -4.78 -27.81
CA SER A 14 -10.00 -5.37 -29.04
C SER A 14 -9.73 -6.87 -29.03
N PRO A 15 -10.75 -7.72 -29.27
CA PRO A 15 -10.57 -9.17 -29.27
C PRO A 15 -9.46 -9.54 -30.27
N ALA A 16 -8.40 -10.17 -29.77
CA ALA A 16 -7.36 -10.70 -30.62
C ALA A 16 -7.89 -11.95 -31.32
N LYS A 17 -7.43 -12.19 -32.55
CA LYS A 17 -7.92 -13.27 -33.43
C LYS A 17 -7.84 -14.68 -32.82
N ASN A 18 -7.06 -14.87 -31.75
CA ASN A 18 -6.83 -16.16 -31.08
C ASN A 18 -7.09 -16.11 -29.55
N ASP A 19 -7.90 -15.18 -29.04
CA ASP A 19 -8.20 -15.16 -27.60
C ASP A 19 -9.13 -16.33 -27.21
N ASP A 20 -8.65 -17.21 -26.34
CA ASP A 20 -9.46 -18.26 -25.75
C ASP A 20 -10.44 -17.71 -24.69
N PHE A 21 -11.43 -18.51 -24.29
CA PHE A 21 -12.37 -18.10 -23.24
C PHE A 21 -11.65 -17.75 -21.91
N VAL A 22 -10.61 -18.50 -21.58
CA VAL A 22 -9.80 -18.33 -20.36
C VAL A 22 -9.07 -17.00 -20.38
N ASP A 23 -8.48 -16.66 -21.52
CA ASP A 23 -7.83 -15.40 -21.80
C ASP A 23 -8.80 -14.23 -21.54
N ARG A 24 -9.99 -14.30 -22.17
CA ARG A 24 -11.04 -13.29 -22.02
C ARG A 24 -11.52 -13.14 -20.57
N LEU A 25 -11.60 -14.24 -19.84
CA LEU A 25 -11.96 -14.21 -18.42
C LEU A 25 -10.90 -13.48 -17.60
N HIS A 26 -9.61 -13.72 -17.85
CA HIS A 26 -8.55 -13.08 -17.07
C HIS A 26 -8.42 -11.59 -17.32
N TYR A 27 -8.50 -11.12 -18.57
CA TYR A 27 -8.37 -9.69 -18.89
C TYR A 27 -9.53 -8.87 -18.31
N PHE A 28 -10.74 -9.42 -18.32
CA PHE A 28 -11.91 -8.76 -17.75
C PHE A 28 -11.99 -8.97 -16.24
N TRP A 29 -11.97 -10.20 -15.74
CA TRP A 29 -12.28 -10.48 -14.34
C TRP A 29 -11.14 -10.11 -13.40
N THR A 30 -9.92 -10.57 -13.69
CA THR A 30 -8.78 -10.38 -12.79
C THR A 30 -8.39 -8.91 -12.68
N SER A 31 -8.34 -8.19 -13.81
CA SER A 31 -8.01 -6.76 -13.82
C SER A 31 -9.05 -5.91 -13.08
N ASN A 32 -10.35 -6.12 -13.36
CA ASN A 32 -11.41 -5.38 -12.67
C ASN A 32 -11.48 -5.72 -11.18
N PHE A 33 -11.24 -6.98 -10.81
CA PHE A 33 -11.20 -7.37 -9.40
C PHE A 33 -10.04 -6.69 -8.65
N LEU A 34 -8.83 -6.65 -9.23
CA LEU A 34 -7.69 -5.96 -8.64
C LEU A 34 -7.94 -4.46 -8.50
N LEU A 35 -8.53 -3.83 -9.52
CA LEU A 35 -8.89 -2.42 -9.48
C LEU A 35 -9.93 -2.13 -8.39
N ALA A 36 -10.96 -2.97 -8.28
CA ALA A 36 -11.97 -2.87 -7.24
C ALA A 36 -11.35 -3.04 -5.84
N MET A 37 -10.49 -4.03 -5.65
CA MET A 37 -9.80 -4.24 -4.38
C MET A 37 -8.88 -3.07 -4.02
N MET A 38 -8.18 -2.49 -5.00
CA MET A 38 -7.34 -1.31 -4.79
C MET A 38 -8.16 -0.11 -4.29
N VAL A 39 -9.31 0.15 -4.91
CA VAL A 39 -10.22 1.22 -4.48
C VAL A 39 -10.78 0.92 -3.09
N LEU A 40 -11.20 -0.31 -2.82
CA LEU A 40 -11.74 -0.72 -1.51
C LEU A 40 -10.71 -0.60 -0.38
N VAL A 41 -9.47 -1.04 -0.61
CA VAL A 41 -8.37 -0.92 0.36
C VAL A 41 -8.04 0.56 0.58
N SER A 42 -7.90 1.34 -0.49
CA SER A 42 -7.61 2.77 -0.40
C SER A 42 -8.71 3.50 0.39
N TRP A 43 -9.99 3.16 0.13
CA TRP A 43 -11.13 3.69 0.87
C TRP A 43 -11.04 3.33 2.35
N LYS A 44 -10.74 2.08 2.68
CA LYS A 44 -10.57 1.60 4.06
C LYS A 44 -9.43 2.33 4.77
N SER A 45 -8.39 2.74 4.05
CA SER A 45 -7.21 3.43 4.58
C SER A 45 -7.44 4.92 4.90
N PHE A 46 -8.53 5.56 4.46
CA PHE A 46 -8.77 6.99 4.69
C PHE A 46 -9.13 7.40 6.14
N GLY A 47 -9.23 6.44 7.07
CA GLY A 47 -9.61 6.74 8.47
C GLY A 47 -8.86 5.91 9.51
N SER A 48 -7.81 5.19 9.12
CA SER A 48 -7.00 4.36 10.00
C SER A 48 -5.53 4.74 9.88
N HIS A 49 -4.81 4.72 11.00
CA HIS A 49 -3.36 4.84 11.02
C HIS A 49 -2.79 3.64 10.24
N PRO A 50 -2.15 3.86 9.07
CA PRO A 50 -1.85 2.78 8.13
C PRO A 50 -0.88 1.74 8.72
N LEU A 51 -0.13 2.09 9.76
CA LEU A 51 0.72 1.21 10.56
C LEU A 51 0.85 1.82 11.96
N GLU A 52 0.42 1.10 13.01
CA GLU A 52 0.73 1.44 14.40
C GLU A 52 2.02 0.72 14.81
N CYS A 53 3.02 1.47 15.29
CA CYS A 53 4.27 0.89 15.76
C CYS A 53 4.05 0.24 17.12
N MET A 54 4.47 -1.03 17.30
CA MET A 54 4.44 -1.66 18.63
C MET A 54 5.49 -1.02 19.53
N PHE A 55 5.06 -0.13 20.42
CA PHE A 55 5.95 0.55 21.36
C PHE A 55 6.17 -0.31 22.62
N PRO A 56 7.41 -0.40 23.16
CA PRO A 56 7.64 -1.01 24.47
C PRO A 56 6.91 -0.22 25.58
N LYS A 57 6.47 -0.94 26.62
CA LYS A 57 5.37 -0.58 27.53
C LYS A 57 5.55 0.59 28.53
N PRO A 58 6.69 1.27 28.77
CA PRO A 58 6.69 2.30 29.80
C PRO A 58 6.21 3.68 29.33
N PHE A 59 5.88 3.90 28.05
CA PHE A 59 5.53 5.24 27.55
C PHE A 59 4.02 5.41 27.26
N PRO A 60 3.38 6.51 27.70
CA PRO A 60 1.98 6.81 27.38
C PRO A 60 1.80 7.15 25.89
N HIS A 61 0.63 6.81 25.31
CA HIS A 61 0.26 7.04 23.90
C HIS A 61 0.42 8.50 23.43
N SER A 62 0.34 9.48 24.35
CA SER A 62 0.55 10.91 24.03
C SER A 62 1.97 11.28 23.62
N TRP A 63 2.96 10.41 23.86
CA TRP A 63 4.37 10.66 23.54
C TRP A 63 4.78 10.05 22.19
N GLU A 64 3.90 9.26 21.56
CA GLU A 64 4.18 8.55 20.29
C GLU A 64 4.38 9.51 19.11
N GLN A 65 3.66 10.64 19.07
CA GLN A 65 3.79 11.65 18.02
C GLN A 65 5.00 12.58 18.23
N THR A 66 5.44 12.75 19.47
CA THR A 66 6.54 13.65 19.84
C THR A 66 7.91 12.95 19.72
N LEU A 67 7.97 11.64 19.93
CA LEU A 67 9.21 10.85 19.85
C LEU A 67 9.59 10.42 18.42
N LEU A 68 8.72 10.66 17.42
CA LEU A 68 9.05 10.48 15.99
C LEU A 68 9.93 11.61 15.43
N MET A 69 10.32 12.58 16.26
CA MET A 69 11.45 13.47 15.99
C MET A 69 12.71 12.82 16.60
N PRO A 70 13.62 12.26 15.80
CA PRO A 70 14.81 11.61 16.31
C PRO A 70 15.83 12.70 16.68
N ASP A 71 16.27 12.75 17.95
CA ASP A 71 17.62 13.23 18.26
C ASP A 71 18.13 12.93 19.69
N GLU A 72 17.31 12.47 20.66
CA GLU A 72 17.83 12.33 22.04
C GLU A 72 17.58 11.01 22.79
N VAL A 73 16.61 10.19 22.38
CA VAL A 73 16.25 8.97 23.16
C VAL A 73 17.19 7.78 22.89
N ASN A 74 17.99 7.81 21.82
CA ASN A 74 18.94 6.73 21.52
C ASN A 74 20.17 6.70 22.46
N ARG A 75 20.33 7.68 23.37
CA ARG A 75 21.41 7.70 24.37
C ARG A 75 21.15 6.76 25.56
N GLN A 76 19.91 6.33 25.79
CA GLN A 76 19.57 5.53 26.97
C GLN A 76 19.67 4.01 26.75
N TYR A 77 19.93 3.54 25.53
CA TYR A 77 19.94 2.11 25.17
C TYR A 77 21.34 1.54 24.90
N GLU A 78 22.40 2.19 25.35
CA GLU A 78 23.69 1.51 25.45
C GLU A 78 23.64 0.62 26.70
N PRO A 79 23.60 -0.73 26.57
CA PRO A 79 23.61 -1.58 27.74
C PRO A 79 24.94 -1.40 28.45
N VAL A 80 24.88 -0.84 29.65
CA VAL A 80 25.96 -0.91 30.64
C VAL A 80 26.30 -2.39 30.82
N LEU A 81 27.47 -2.75 30.32
CA LEU A 81 28.14 -4.03 30.44
C LEU A 81 28.52 -4.26 31.91
N LEU A 82 27.88 -5.23 32.56
CA LEU A 82 28.19 -5.87 33.86
C LEU A 82 27.12 -6.97 34.06
N ASP A 83 27.36 -8.27 34.00
CA ASP A 83 28.56 -9.13 34.13
C ASP A 83 28.91 -9.90 32.85
#